data_AF-A0AA35W3B8-F1
#
_entry.id   AF-A0AA35W3B8-F1
#
_cell.length_a   1.000
_cell.length_b   1.000
_cell.length_c   1.000
_cell.angle_alpha   90.00
_cell.angle_beta   90.00
_cell.angle_gamma   90.00
#
_symmetry.space_group_name_H-M   'P 1'
#
loop_
_entity.id
_entity.type
_entity.pdbx_description
1 polymer ?
#
loop_
_entity_poly.entity_id
_entity_poly.type
_entity_poly.pdbx_seq_one_letter_code
_entity_poly.pdbx_strand_id
1 'polypeptide(L)'
;MILEFHMPNFYTSLTQVLYVLSGCYYVCISFQERTGRFKRFATLFYKFSPVLMRQCPMETVEAWKAMRRYLKPRCLIPALVQCNQPVDHTQLEASIYYLEFCVNKLKNEDRAIHNFLISTYVMSRSEQKLLAYLTEQSKLLAVVYDPQYALRLCSEHKLTRACVLIYAAMGLYEESVDHALLVSVTCLFVCLSIKTPDVINPLCVCSEG
;
A
#
# COMPACT_ATOMS: atom_id res chain seq x y z
N MET A 1 25.20 29.73 19.60
CA MET A 1 24.94 30.75 18.57
C MET A 1 23.54 30.51 18.05
N ILE A 2 22.56 31.19 18.66
CA ILE A 2 21.14 31.08 18.33
C ILE A 2 20.94 32.04 17.17
N LEU A 3 20.67 31.54 15.96
CA LEU A 3 20.26 32.39 14.85
C LEU A 3 18.77 32.65 15.00
N GLU A 4 18.43 33.86 15.46
CA GLU A 4 17.10 34.43 15.34
C GLU A 4 16.78 34.59 13.85
N PHE A 5 15.81 33.82 13.34
CA PHE A 5 15.25 34.02 12.01
C PHE A 5 14.07 34.98 12.11
N HIS A 6 14.36 36.24 11.83
CA HIS A 6 13.36 37.27 11.58
C HIS A 6 12.61 36.93 10.28
N MET A 7 11.28 36.83 10.36
CA MET A 7 10.40 36.45 9.25
C MET A 7 9.87 37.70 8.53
N PRO A 8 10.21 37.95 7.26
CA PRO A 8 9.49 38.93 6.45
C PRO A 8 8.32 38.28 5.70
N ASN A 9 7.30 39.11 5.47
CA ASN A 9 5.97 38.77 5.00
C ASN A 9 5.88 38.34 3.52
N PHE A 10 5.04 37.33 3.27
CA PHE A 10 4.18 37.10 2.09
C PHE A 10 4.77 37.12 0.66
N TYR A 11 4.88 35.93 0.04
CA TYR A 11 4.11 35.40 -1.12
C TYR A 11 4.87 34.29 -1.88
N THR A 12 4.10 33.28 -2.35
CA THR A 12 4.41 32.12 -3.22
C THR A 12 4.71 30.78 -2.52
N SER A 13 3.72 29.88 -2.59
CA SER A 13 3.64 28.57 -1.93
C SER A 13 4.84 27.63 -2.18
N LEU A 14 5.56 27.82 -3.29
CA LEU A 14 6.75 27.03 -3.64
C LEU A 14 7.92 27.24 -2.69
N THR A 15 8.10 28.45 -2.15
CA THR A 15 9.21 28.74 -1.22
C THR A 15 9.00 28.12 0.15
N GLN A 16 7.76 28.04 0.65
CA GLN A 16 7.45 27.29 1.87
C GLN A 16 7.64 25.78 1.70
N VAL A 17 7.29 25.22 0.53
CA VAL A 17 7.48 23.79 0.25
C VAL A 17 8.94 23.44 0.07
N LEU A 18 9.71 24.27 -0.64
CA LEU A 18 11.17 24.12 -0.77
C LEU A 18 11.88 24.37 0.57
N TYR A 19 11.39 25.28 1.42
CA TYR A 19 11.95 25.50 2.77
C TYR A 19 11.56 24.37 3.74
N VAL A 20 10.37 23.77 3.59
CA VAL A 20 9.98 22.57 4.34
C VAL A 20 10.73 21.35 3.83
N LEU A 21 10.98 21.19 2.53
CA LEU A 21 11.76 20.06 1.99
C LEU A 21 13.26 20.24 2.27
N SER A 22 13.86 21.40 1.98
CA SER A 22 15.27 21.67 2.31
C SER A 22 15.49 21.72 3.82
N GLY A 23 14.58 22.35 4.58
CA GLY A 23 14.60 22.39 6.03
C GLY A 23 14.34 21.03 6.67
N CYS A 24 13.40 20.22 6.20
CA CYS A 24 13.21 18.86 6.73
C CYS A 24 14.34 17.91 6.31
N TYR A 25 14.94 18.07 5.14
CA TYR A 25 16.09 17.26 4.70
C TYR A 25 17.36 17.62 5.49
N TYR A 26 17.66 18.91 5.68
CA TYR A 26 18.80 19.38 6.49
C TYR A 26 18.58 19.20 8.00
N VAL A 27 17.39 19.45 8.52
CA VAL A 27 17.07 19.25 9.95
C VAL A 27 17.04 17.75 10.27
N CYS A 28 16.54 16.86 9.42
CA CYS A 28 16.60 15.42 9.72
C CYS A 28 18.01 14.85 9.78
N ILE A 29 18.94 15.33 8.94
CA ILE A 29 20.35 14.89 8.97
C ILE A 29 21.12 15.55 10.13
N SER A 30 20.87 16.84 10.42
CA SER A 30 21.59 17.55 11.51
C SER A 30 20.99 17.34 12.90
N PHE A 31 19.74 16.91 13.02
CA PHE A 31 19.07 16.57 14.28
C PHE A 31 19.30 15.11 14.67
N GLN A 32 20.46 14.55 14.31
CA GLN A 32 20.75 13.15 14.55
C GLN A 32 21.08 12.81 16.01
N GLU A 33 21.26 13.74 16.97
CA GLU A 33 21.82 13.27 18.26
C GLU A 33 21.45 13.92 19.61
N ARG A 34 20.54 14.90 19.74
CA ARG A 34 20.47 15.61 21.05
C ARG A 34 19.16 15.85 21.78
N THR A 35 17.96 15.66 21.21
CA THR A 35 16.76 15.94 22.02
C THR A 35 15.58 15.04 21.70
N GLY A 36 15.00 14.42 22.74
CA GLY A 36 13.82 13.54 22.70
C GLY A 36 12.50 14.23 22.31
N ARG A 37 12.50 15.22 21.40
CA ARG A 37 11.30 15.91 20.88
C ARG A 37 10.69 15.24 19.64
N PHE A 38 11.10 14.02 19.33
CA PHE A 38 10.76 13.35 18.07
C PHE A 38 9.25 13.12 17.86
N LYS A 39 8.49 12.89 18.94
CA LYS A 39 7.02 12.68 18.87
C LYS A 39 6.27 13.86 18.26
N ARG A 40 6.72 15.10 18.51
CA ARG A 40 6.12 16.31 17.93
C ARG A 40 6.46 16.44 16.44
N PHE A 41 7.65 15.98 16.04
CA PHE A 41 8.11 16.03 14.66
C PHE A 41 7.31 15.09 13.74
N ALA A 42 7.10 13.82 14.14
CA ALA A 42 6.27 12.88 13.39
C ALA A 42 4.83 13.39 13.20
N THR A 43 4.28 14.07 14.22
CA THR A 43 2.93 14.67 14.15
C THR A 43 2.83 15.76 13.08
N LEU A 44 3.89 16.56 12.89
CA LEU A 44 3.94 17.56 11.82
C LEU A 44 3.94 16.89 10.44
N PHE A 45 4.72 15.82 10.28
CA PHE A 45 4.72 15.06 9.02
C PHE A 45 3.31 14.58 8.67
N TYR A 46 2.60 13.93 9.60
CA TYR A 46 1.23 13.48 9.34
C TYR A 46 0.28 14.63 8.98
N LYS A 47 0.43 15.78 9.65
CA LYS A 47 -0.40 16.96 9.40
C LYS A 47 -0.16 17.58 8.01
N PHE A 48 1.08 17.64 7.56
CA PHE A 48 1.44 18.26 6.26
C PHE A 48 1.49 17.27 5.10
N SER A 49 1.44 15.96 5.37
CA SER A 49 1.47 14.89 4.36
C SER A 49 0.50 15.10 3.19
N PRO A 50 -0.78 15.46 3.39
CA PRO A 50 -1.70 15.67 2.27
C PRO A 50 -1.30 16.83 1.35
N VAL A 51 -0.75 17.91 1.93
CA VAL A 51 -0.32 19.10 1.17
C VAL A 51 0.95 18.77 0.37
N LEU A 52 1.91 18.11 1.03
CA LEU A 52 3.16 17.69 0.41
C LEU A 52 2.93 16.68 -0.74
N MET A 53 2.05 15.69 -0.52
CA MET A 53 1.67 14.74 -1.57
C MET A 53 1.00 15.40 -2.78
N ARG A 54 0.22 16.47 -2.59
CA ARG A 54 -0.42 17.19 -3.70
C ARG A 54 0.58 18.03 -4.51
N GLN A 55 1.57 18.61 -3.84
CA GLN A 55 2.50 19.55 -4.48
C GLN A 55 3.74 18.86 -5.05
N CYS A 56 4.30 17.90 -4.33
CA CYS A 56 5.56 17.20 -4.67
C CYS A 56 5.47 15.72 -4.24
N PRO A 57 4.67 14.89 -4.93
CA PRO A 57 4.35 13.54 -4.49
C PRO A 57 5.59 12.62 -4.37
N MET A 58 6.48 12.62 -5.36
CA MET A 58 7.63 11.71 -5.39
C MET A 58 8.69 12.08 -4.33
N GLU A 59 8.99 13.37 -4.21
CA GLU A 59 9.94 13.89 -3.21
C GLU A 59 9.44 13.62 -1.79
N THR A 60 8.13 13.75 -1.58
CA THR A 60 7.49 13.45 -0.29
C THR A 60 7.64 11.98 0.08
N VAL A 61 7.44 11.08 -0.89
CA VAL A 61 7.59 9.63 -0.67
C VAL A 61 9.05 9.27 -0.39
N GLU A 62 10.02 9.85 -1.10
CA GLU A 62 11.45 9.64 -0.80
C GLU A 62 11.80 10.12 0.61
N ALA A 63 11.28 11.26 1.04
CA ALA A 63 11.46 11.74 2.41
C ALA A 63 10.88 10.76 3.43
N TRP A 64 9.66 10.23 3.19
CA TRP A 64 9.06 9.23 4.09
C TRP A 64 9.87 7.93 4.16
N LYS A 65 10.43 7.47 3.03
CA LYS A 65 11.31 6.30 2.96
C LYS A 65 12.59 6.53 3.77
N ALA A 66 13.21 7.70 3.67
CA ALA A 66 14.37 8.08 4.47
C ALA A 66 14.04 8.06 5.98
N MET A 67 12.83 8.50 6.35
CA MET A 67 12.35 8.55 7.74
C MET A 67 11.60 7.29 8.20
N ARG A 68 11.76 6.15 7.52
CA ARG A 68 11.08 4.88 7.83
C ARG A 68 11.15 4.41 9.28
N ARG A 69 12.23 4.76 10.01
CA ARG A 69 12.43 4.36 11.42
C ARG A 69 11.51 5.12 12.39
N TYR A 70 10.91 6.20 11.90
CA TYR A 70 10.29 7.21 12.73
C TYR A 70 8.82 7.46 12.38
N LEU A 71 8.45 7.20 11.13
CA LEU A 71 7.09 7.33 10.65
C LEU A 71 6.41 5.95 10.62
N LYS A 72 5.24 5.87 11.25
CA LYS A 72 4.30 4.75 11.08
C LYS A 72 3.55 4.89 9.75
N PRO A 73 3.63 3.91 8.84
CA PRO A 73 2.94 3.94 7.55
C PRO A 73 1.41 4.04 7.66
N ARG A 74 0.81 3.38 8.67
CA ARG A 74 -0.64 3.43 8.92
C ARG A 74 -1.16 4.86 9.11
N CYS A 75 -0.37 5.73 9.73
CA CYS A 75 -0.74 7.13 9.95
C CYS A 75 -0.65 7.99 8.68
N LEU A 76 -0.03 7.48 7.61
CA LEU A 76 0.08 8.16 6.31
C LEU A 76 -1.03 7.74 5.33
N ILE A 77 -1.74 6.63 5.59
CA ILE A 77 -2.87 6.18 4.77
C ILE A 77 -3.89 7.30 4.52
N PRO A 78 -4.33 8.10 5.52
CA PRO A 78 -5.31 9.16 5.28
C PRO A 78 -4.84 10.21 4.26
N ALA A 79 -3.55 10.54 4.28
CA ALA A 79 -2.96 11.48 3.33
C ALA A 79 -2.93 10.90 1.91
N LEU A 80 -2.58 9.62 1.79
CA LEU A 80 -2.57 8.92 0.51
C LEU A 80 -3.99 8.77 -0.08
N VAL A 81 -4.98 8.43 0.75
CA VAL A 81 -6.38 8.30 0.33
C VAL A 81 -6.92 9.63 -0.23
N GLN A 82 -6.61 10.75 0.42
CA GLN A 82 -7.06 12.08 -0.01
C GLN A 82 -6.43 12.52 -1.34
N CYS A 83 -5.27 11.97 -1.68
CA CYS A 83 -4.51 12.31 -2.89
C CYS A 83 -4.76 11.35 -4.07
N ASN A 84 -5.36 10.18 -3.84
CA ASN A 84 -5.70 9.22 -4.90
C ASN A 84 -6.97 9.59 -5.67
N GLN A 85 -7.14 10.86 -6.02
CA GLN A 85 -8.19 11.28 -6.94
C GLN A 85 -7.89 10.70 -8.35
N PRO A 86 -8.89 10.23 -9.10
CA PRO A 86 -8.71 9.53 -10.37
C PRO A 86 -8.06 10.38 -11.49
N VAL A 87 -7.88 11.68 -11.26
CA VAL A 87 -7.32 12.63 -12.22
C VAL A 87 -5.79 12.74 -12.12
N ASP A 88 -5.21 12.49 -10.95
CA ASP A 88 -3.78 12.72 -10.70
C ASP A 88 -2.97 11.42 -10.70
N HIS A 89 -2.57 10.98 -11.90
CA HIS A 89 -1.78 9.76 -12.10
C HIS A 89 -0.45 9.77 -11.31
N THR A 90 0.19 10.93 -11.18
CA THR A 90 1.48 11.09 -10.48
C THR A 90 1.36 10.85 -8.97
N GLN A 91 0.26 11.28 -8.35
CA GLN A 91 0.00 11.05 -6.93
C GLN A 91 -0.31 9.58 -6.66
N LEU A 92 -1.05 8.94 -7.56
CA LEU A 92 -1.35 7.52 -7.49
C LEU A 92 -0.07 6.67 -7.63
N GLU A 93 0.80 7.00 -8.58
CA GLU A 93 2.10 6.32 -8.76
C GLU A 93 3.00 6.46 -7.54
N ALA A 94 3.12 7.67 -6.98
CA ALA A 94 3.90 7.90 -5.76
C ALA A 94 3.33 7.12 -4.58
N SER A 95 1.99 7.06 -4.46
CA SER A 95 1.30 6.26 -3.44
C SER A 95 1.63 4.77 -3.58
N ILE A 96 1.53 4.22 -4.79
CA ILE A 96 1.92 2.83 -5.09
C ILE A 96 3.38 2.59 -4.71
N TYR A 97 4.27 3.50 -5.12
CA TYR A 97 5.70 3.39 -4.85
C TYR A 97 6.03 3.35 -3.35
N TYR A 98 5.35 4.16 -2.54
CA TYR A 98 5.50 4.12 -1.08
C TYR A 98 4.94 2.83 -0.47
N LEU A 99 3.78 2.37 -0.92
CA LEU A 99 3.14 1.16 -0.39
C LEU A 99 3.93 -0.10 -0.75
N GLU A 100 4.44 -0.19 -1.97
CA GLU A 100 5.36 -1.25 -2.40
C GLU A 100 6.63 -1.25 -1.53
N PHE A 101 7.17 -0.08 -1.18
CA PHE A 101 8.28 -0.01 -0.23
C PHE A 101 7.90 -0.54 1.16
N CYS A 102 6.71 -0.21 1.67
CA CYS A 102 6.23 -0.69 2.96
C CYS A 102 6.07 -2.23 2.99
N VAL A 103 5.52 -2.81 1.93
CA VAL A 103 5.31 -4.26 1.83
C VAL A 103 6.63 -4.99 1.55
N ASN A 104 7.41 -4.54 0.57
CA ASN A 104 8.58 -5.28 0.08
C ASN A 104 9.83 -5.06 0.93
N LYS A 105 10.06 -3.83 1.40
CA LYS A 105 11.28 -3.46 2.15
C LYS A 105 11.08 -3.41 3.65
N LEU A 106 9.94 -2.90 4.12
CA LEU A 106 9.65 -2.89 5.56
C LEU A 106 9.00 -4.18 6.05
N LYS A 107 8.56 -5.07 5.15
CA LYS A 107 7.85 -6.32 5.48
C LYS A 107 6.71 -6.05 6.46
N ASN A 108 5.99 -4.96 6.24
CA ASN A 108 4.89 -4.56 7.10
C ASN A 108 3.72 -5.50 6.91
N GLU A 109 3.13 -6.00 8.01
CA GLU A 109 2.01 -6.95 8.02
C GLU A 109 0.68 -6.27 8.37
N ASP A 110 0.61 -4.94 8.36
CA ASP A 110 -0.62 -4.21 8.64
C ASP A 110 -1.64 -4.38 7.50
N ARG A 111 -2.75 -5.05 7.81
CA ARG A 111 -3.84 -5.32 6.87
C ARG A 111 -4.32 -4.07 6.13
N ALA A 112 -4.36 -2.91 6.80
CA ALA A 112 -4.84 -1.67 6.20
C ALA A 112 -3.93 -1.20 5.06
N ILE A 113 -2.61 -1.44 5.16
CA ILE A 113 -1.64 -1.10 4.12
C ILE A 113 -1.82 -2.00 2.91
N HIS A 114 -1.99 -3.30 3.13
CA HIS A 114 -2.20 -4.27 2.06
C HIS A 114 -3.53 -4.04 1.33
N ASN A 115 -4.62 -3.80 2.06
CA ASN A 115 -5.93 -3.47 1.48
C ASN A 115 -5.85 -2.20 0.65
N PHE A 116 -5.12 -1.20 1.13
CA PHE A 116 -4.94 0.05 0.41
C PHE A 116 -4.06 -0.13 -0.84
N LEU A 117 -3.00 -0.96 -0.78
CA LEU A 117 -2.19 -1.31 -1.94
C LEU A 117 -3.02 -1.97 -3.04
N ILE A 118 -3.86 -2.96 -2.69
CA ILE A 118 -4.81 -3.59 -3.62
C ILE A 118 -5.70 -2.52 -4.25
N SER A 119 -6.23 -1.61 -3.44
CA SER A 119 -7.09 -0.53 -3.94
C SER A 119 -6.37 0.36 -4.94
N THR A 120 -5.12 0.73 -4.66
CA THR A 120 -4.32 1.54 -5.58
C THR A 120 -4.01 0.83 -6.90
N TYR A 121 -3.79 -0.49 -6.90
CA TYR A 121 -3.59 -1.25 -8.14
C TYR A 121 -4.84 -1.37 -9.00
N VAL A 122 -6.00 -1.54 -8.37
CA VAL A 122 -7.30 -1.53 -9.08
C VAL A 122 -7.54 -0.16 -9.71
N MET A 123 -7.29 0.92 -8.96
CA MET A 123 -7.43 2.29 -9.44
C MET A 123 -6.45 2.63 -10.58
N SER A 124 -5.20 2.17 -10.50
CA SER A 124 -4.18 2.42 -11.53
C SER A 124 -4.33 1.54 -12.77
N ARG A 125 -5.40 0.73 -12.85
CA ARG A 125 -5.67 -0.25 -13.92
C ARG A 125 -4.47 -1.17 -14.21
N SER A 126 -3.63 -1.40 -13.22
CA SER A 126 -2.39 -2.17 -13.36
C SER A 126 -2.63 -3.61 -12.95
N GLU A 127 -3.46 -4.33 -13.73
CA GLU A 127 -3.88 -5.70 -13.39
C GLU A 127 -2.68 -6.64 -13.19
N GLN A 128 -1.61 -6.49 -13.99
CA GLN A 128 -0.40 -7.30 -13.86
C GLN A 128 0.25 -7.21 -12.47
N LYS A 129 0.34 -5.98 -11.91
CA LYS A 129 0.91 -5.76 -10.57
C LYS A 129 0.01 -6.37 -9.48
N LEU A 130 -1.31 -6.22 -9.63
CA LEU A 130 -2.27 -6.82 -8.73
C LEU A 130 -2.16 -8.34 -8.71
N LEU A 131 -2.14 -8.98 -9.88
CA LEU A 131 -2.03 -10.43 -10.00
C LEU A 131 -0.71 -10.95 -9.44
N ALA A 132 0.41 -10.27 -9.70
CA ALA A 132 1.71 -10.61 -9.13
C ALA A 132 1.67 -10.58 -7.59
N TYR A 133 1.13 -9.50 -7.02
CA TYR A 133 0.98 -9.36 -5.57
C TYR A 133 0.08 -10.45 -4.97
N LEU A 134 -1.10 -10.71 -5.55
CA LEU A 134 -2.02 -11.75 -5.07
C LEU A 134 -1.39 -13.16 -5.16
N THR A 135 -0.62 -13.44 -6.22
CA THR A 135 0.09 -14.72 -6.40
C THR A 135 1.23 -14.89 -5.40
N GLU A 136 1.89 -13.81 -4.98
CA GLU A 136 2.87 -13.89 -3.90
C GLU A 136 2.21 -14.12 -2.55
N GLN A 137 1.07 -13.48 -2.28
CA GLN A 137 0.31 -13.66 -1.04
C GLN A 137 -0.30 -15.06 -0.95
N SER A 138 -0.72 -15.66 -2.06
CA SER A 138 -1.28 -17.02 -2.08
C SER A 138 -0.26 -18.11 -1.75
N LYS A 139 1.05 -17.80 -1.73
CA LYS A 139 2.11 -18.72 -1.26
C LYS A 139 2.25 -18.72 0.25
N LEU A 140 1.67 -17.74 0.93
CA LEU A 140 1.69 -17.66 2.39
C LEU A 140 0.58 -18.55 2.96
N LEU A 141 0.84 -19.13 4.13
CA LEU A 141 -0.16 -19.91 4.88
C LEU A 141 -1.43 -19.13 5.19
N ALA A 142 -1.30 -17.82 5.37
CA ALA A 142 -2.42 -16.90 5.56
C ALA A 142 -2.14 -15.59 4.85
N VAL A 143 -3.13 -15.09 4.09
CA VAL A 143 -3.05 -13.79 3.44
C VAL A 143 -3.15 -12.67 4.46
N VAL A 144 -2.38 -11.60 4.25
CA VAL A 144 -2.35 -10.45 5.18
C VAL A 144 -3.48 -9.45 4.90
N TYR A 145 -3.93 -9.37 3.65
CA TYR A 145 -5.06 -8.52 3.27
C TYR A 145 -6.40 -9.14 3.69
N ASP A 146 -7.45 -8.31 3.69
CA ASP A 146 -8.83 -8.75 3.91
C ASP A 146 -9.39 -9.33 2.58
N PRO A 147 -9.64 -10.65 2.50
CA PRO A 147 -10.10 -11.28 1.28
C PRO A 147 -11.47 -10.80 0.83
N GLN A 148 -12.39 -10.54 1.78
CA GLN A 148 -13.76 -10.11 1.48
C GLN A 148 -13.76 -8.69 0.92
N TYR A 149 -12.93 -7.81 1.49
CA TYR A 149 -12.73 -6.46 0.96
C TYR A 149 -12.15 -6.51 -0.45
N ALA A 150 -11.08 -7.27 -0.66
CA ALA A 150 -10.43 -7.38 -1.96
C ALA A 150 -11.37 -7.96 -3.03
N LEU A 151 -12.15 -8.98 -2.67
CA LEU A 151 -13.11 -9.60 -3.58
C LEU A 151 -14.21 -8.63 -4.01
N ARG A 152 -14.80 -7.89 -3.06
CA ARG A 152 -15.81 -6.86 -3.37
C ARG A 152 -15.25 -5.85 -4.36
N LEU A 153 -14.05 -5.34 -4.09
CA LEU A 153 -13.41 -4.32 -4.92
C LEU A 153 -13.08 -4.84 -6.32
N CYS A 154 -12.49 -6.04 -6.43
CA CYS A 154 -12.17 -6.64 -7.72
C CYS A 154 -13.43 -6.98 -8.53
N SER A 155 -14.50 -7.42 -7.87
CA SER A 155 -15.79 -7.71 -8.52
C SER A 155 -16.45 -6.46 -9.08
N GLU A 156 -16.47 -5.35 -8.33
CA GLU A 156 -17.01 -4.06 -8.79
C GLU A 156 -16.29 -3.56 -10.06
N HIS A 157 -14.99 -3.79 -10.15
CA HIS A 157 -14.16 -3.42 -11.30
C HIS A 157 -14.07 -4.51 -12.40
N LYS A 158 -14.85 -5.59 -12.30
CA LYS A 158 -14.87 -6.72 -13.24
C LYS A 158 -13.51 -7.40 -13.46
N LEU A 159 -12.64 -7.40 -12.44
CA LEU A 159 -11.32 -8.03 -12.46
C LEU A 159 -11.40 -9.52 -12.12
N THR A 160 -11.96 -10.30 -13.03
CA THR A 160 -12.31 -11.71 -12.78
C THR A 160 -11.10 -12.58 -12.43
N ARG A 161 -9.94 -12.38 -13.07
CA ARG A 161 -8.70 -13.13 -12.78
C ARG A 161 -8.21 -12.92 -11.34
N ALA A 162 -8.33 -11.69 -10.84
CA ALA A 162 -7.98 -11.38 -9.46
C ALA A 162 -8.97 -12.01 -8.47
N CYS A 163 -10.28 -11.98 -8.78
CA CYS A 163 -11.30 -12.65 -7.96
C CYS A 163 -11.02 -14.14 -7.80
N VAL A 164 -10.66 -14.84 -8.89
CA VAL A 164 -10.31 -16.27 -8.86
C VAL A 164 -9.14 -16.54 -7.89
N LEU A 165 -8.08 -15.73 -7.93
CA LEU A 165 -6.96 -15.87 -6.99
C LEU A 165 -7.38 -15.64 -5.52
N ILE A 166 -8.28 -14.70 -5.28
CA ILE A 166 -8.79 -14.40 -3.93
C ILE A 166 -9.67 -15.54 -3.42
N TYR A 167 -10.56 -16.09 -4.25
CA TYR A 167 -11.37 -17.26 -3.88
C TYR A 167 -10.49 -18.47 -3.54
N ALA A 168 -9.46 -18.75 -4.35
CA ALA A 168 -8.48 -19.79 -4.07
C ALA A 168 -7.76 -19.55 -2.72
N ALA A 169 -7.40 -18.30 -2.41
CA ALA A 169 -6.79 -17.94 -1.13
C ALA A 169 -7.74 -18.06 0.07
N MET A 170 -9.05 -18.01 -0.15
CA MET A 170 -10.08 -18.25 0.88
C MET A 170 -10.40 -19.74 1.09
N GLY A 171 -9.82 -20.65 0.27
CA GLY A 171 -10.17 -22.07 0.28
C GLY A 171 -11.52 -22.39 -0.39
N LEU A 172 -12.13 -21.40 -1.04
CA LEU A 172 -13.43 -21.49 -1.73
C LEU A 172 -13.21 -21.90 -3.18
N TYR A 173 -12.76 -23.15 -3.37
CA TYR A 173 -12.34 -23.66 -4.68
C TYR A 173 -13.52 -23.92 -5.63
N GLU A 174 -14.70 -24.26 -5.11
CA GLU A 174 -15.88 -24.50 -5.95
C GLU A 174 -16.36 -23.20 -6.60
N GLU A 175 -16.53 -22.12 -5.82
CA GLU A 175 -16.87 -20.81 -6.38
C GLU A 175 -15.76 -20.25 -7.27
N SER A 176 -14.50 -20.54 -6.94
CA SER A 176 -13.34 -20.19 -7.77
C SER A 176 -13.40 -20.86 -9.14
N VAL A 177 -13.77 -22.13 -9.20
CA VAL A 177 -13.84 -22.91 -10.44
C VAL A 177 -15.02 -22.45 -11.30
N ASP A 178 -16.20 -22.23 -10.70
CA ASP A 178 -17.37 -21.72 -11.41
C ASP A 178 -17.10 -20.35 -12.05
N HIS A 179 -16.42 -19.46 -11.31
CA HIS A 179 -16.01 -18.18 -11.87
C HIS A 179 -14.85 -18.29 -12.88
N ALA A 180 -13.92 -19.23 -12.73
CA ALA A 180 -12.84 -19.44 -13.70
C ALA A 180 -13.33 -20.01 -15.03
N LEU A 181 -14.34 -20.89 -14.99
CA LEU A 181 -15.00 -21.48 -16.17
C LEU A 181 -15.65 -20.43 -17.06
N LEU A 182 -16.12 -19.32 -16.48
CA LEU A 182 -16.67 -18.17 -17.23
C LEU A 182 -15.60 -17.32 -17.93
N VAL A 183 -14.31 -17.45 -17.59
CA VAL A 183 -13.25 -16.53 -17.99
C VAL A 183 -12.26 -17.16 -18.98
N SER A 184 -11.62 -18.29 -18.64
CA SER A 184 -10.74 -19.06 -19.56
C SER A 184 -10.08 -20.27 -18.86
N VAL A 185 -9.74 -21.30 -19.65
CA VAL A 185 -9.03 -22.53 -19.22
C VAL A 185 -7.69 -22.22 -18.53
N THR A 186 -7.01 -21.13 -18.87
CA THR A 186 -5.73 -20.71 -18.26
C THR A 186 -5.88 -20.36 -16.78
N CYS A 187 -7.03 -19.83 -16.35
CA CYS A 187 -7.29 -19.54 -14.93
C CYS A 187 -7.58 -20.81 -14.12
N LEU A 188 -8.14 -21.84 -14.77
CA LEU A 188 -8.36 -23.17 -14.17
C LEU A 188 -7.03 -23.82 -13.77
N PHE A 189 -6.02 -23.75 -14.64
CA PHE A 189 -4.66 -24.27 -14.35
C PHE A 189 -4.03 -23.59 -13.12
N VAL A 190 -4.24 -22.29 -12.94
CA VAL A 190 -3.74 -21.56 -11.76
C VAL A 190 -4.43 -22.05 -10.48
N CYS A 191 -5.75 -22.24 -10.49
CA CYS A 191 -6.50 -22.81 -9.36
C CYS A 191 -6.00 -24.21 -8.99
N LEU A 192 -5.79 -25.07 -9.99
CA LEU A 192 -5.29 -26.43 -9.81
C LEU A 192 -3.85 -26.45 -9.28
N SER A 193 -3.00 -25.51 -9.70
CA SER A 193 -1.60 -25.41 -9.24
C SER A 193 -1.50 -24.93 -7.79
N ILE A 194 -2.43 -24.08 -7.34
CA ILE A 194 -2.50 -23.61 -5.94
C ILE A 194 -2.96 -24.72 -4.99
N LYS A 195 -3.72 -25.71 -5.48
CA LYS A 195 -4.18 -26.88 -4.68
C LYS A 195 -3.04 -27.86 -4.35
N THR A 196 -1.88 -27.76 -5.00
CA THR A 196 -0.80 -28.76 -4.95
C THR A 196 0.56 -28.32 -4.36
N PRO A 197 0.66 -27.51 -3.29
CA PRO A 197 1.90 -27.50 -2.50
C PRO A 197 1.86 -28.41 -1.26
N ASP A 198 0.68 -28.71 -0.69
CA ASP A 198 0.57 -29.46 0.56
C ASP A 198 -0.50 -30.57 0.52
N VAL A 199 -0.19 -31.68 -0.17
CA VAL A 199 -0.80 -32.97 0.17
C VAL A 199 -0.05 -33.57 1.36
N ILE A 200 0.00 -32.84 2.48
CA ILE A 200 0.23 -33.40 3.82
C ILE A 200 -0.63 -32.59 4.81
N ASN A 201 -1.94 -32.80 4.80
CA ASN A 201 -2.67 -32.91 6.06
C ASN A 201 -3.92 -33.77 5.90
N PRO A 202 -3.94 -35.00 6.45
CA PRO A 202 -5.07 -35.91 6.35
C PRO A 202 -6.08 -35.58 7.47
N LEU A 203 -6.69 -34.40 7.48
CA LEU A 203 -7.71 -34.05 8.48
C LEU A 203 -8.78 -33.12 7.89
N CYS A 204 -9.62 -33.68 7.03
CA CYS A 204 -11.02 -33.26 6.89
C CYS A 204 -11.87 -34.51 6.68
N VAL A 205 -11.98 -35.29 7.76
CA VAL A 205 -13.14 -36.17 7.96
C VAL A 205 -14.26 -35.24 8.43
N CYS A 206 -15.22 -34.98 7.56
CA CYS A 206 -16.59 -34.59 7.88
C CYS A 206 -17.44 -35.20 6.74
N SER A 207 -17.87 -36.46 6.84
CA SER A 207 -19.07 -36.94 7.53
C SER A 207 -20.38 -36.34 6.98
N GLU A 208 -20.88 -36.92 5.90
CA GLU A 208 -22.30 -37.08 5.55
C GLU A 208 -22.36 -38.40 4.74
N GLY A 209 -23.21 -39.38 4.99
CA GLY A 209 -24.59 -39.38 5.45
C GLY A 209 -25.34 -40.31 4.51
#